data_AF-A0A2V6W9C5-F1
#
_entry.id   AF-A0A2V6W9C5-F1
#
_cell.length_a   1.000
_cell.length_b   1.000
_cell.length_c   1.000
_cell.angle_alpha   90.00
_cell.angle_beta   90.00
_cell.angle_gamma   90.00
#
_symmetry.space_group_name_H-M   'P 1'
#
loop_
_entity.id
_entity.type
_entity.pdbx_description
1 polymer ?
#
loop_
_entity_poly.entity_id
_entity_poly.type
_entity_poly.pdbx_seq_one_letter_code
_entity_poly.pdbx_strand_id
1 'polypeptide(L)'
;MRLADFKTFLVHDGYRTFVFLKLYTDDGLTGVGEGSTEWNELAVEAAIRQMCGRLRGADPFQTEALWEQLYRDSYWRNDLIINSAISAIDQACWDLKGKKLGVPVYALLGGLRRERLRAYANAWYWGCTTPDDFARAARQVVAEGFTALKWDPFGAADMTLSAAAMRAAVDNVAAVRAAVGPDVDLCVEVHGRLAPAWAIEMARRLKPFDPFFYEEPVPPE
;
A
#
# COMPACT_ATOMS: atom_id res chain seq x y z
N MET A 1 -14.29 12.90 -25.71
CA MET A 1 -14.02 11.79 -24.80
C MET A 1 -15.05 11.81 -23.70
N ARG A 2 -15.93 10.81 -23.67
CA ARG A 2 -16.93 10.57 -22.64
C ARG A 2 -16.81 9.14 -22.15
N LEU A 3 -17.08 8.90 -20.87
CA LEU A 3 -17.12 7.55 -20.31
C LEU A 3 -18.28 6.76 -20.94
N ALA A 4 -17.96 5.64 -21.58
CA ALA A 4 -18.92 4.85 -22.36
C ALA A 4 -19.31 3.55 -21.65
N ASP A 5 -18.34 2.88 -21.02
CA ASP A 5 -18.50 1.60 -20.34
C ASP A 5 -17.40 1.38 -19.29
N PHE A 6 -17.51 0.32 -18.49
CA PHE A 6 -16.50 -0.07 -17.50
C PHE A 6 -16.46 -1.59 -17.30
N LYS A 7 -15.34 -2.09 -16.78
CA LYS A 7 -15.18 -3.49 -16.37
C LYS A 7 -14.33 -3.58 -15.12
N THR A 8 -14.76 -4.40 -14.17
CA THR A 8 -13.99 -4.76 -12.98
C THR A 8 -13.29 -6.10 -13.17
N PHE A 9 -12.16 -6.29 -12.49
CA PHE A 9 -11.39 -7.52 -12.47
C PHE A 9 -11.01 -7.84 -11.03
N LEU A 10 -11.42 -9.02 -10.57
CA LEU A 10 -10.93 -9.62 -9.33
C LEU A 10 -9.82 -10.59 -9.71
N VAL A 11 -8.60 -10.33 -9.23
CA VAL A 11 -7.41 -11.11 -9.58
C VAL A 11 -6.80 -11.67 -8.30
N HIS A 12 -6.89 -12.99 -8.11
CA HIS A 12 -6.28 -13.68 -6.99
C HIS A 12 -4.85 -14.10 -7.33
N ASP A 13 -3.86 -13.68 -6.55
CA ASP A 13 -2.43 -13.97 -6.82
C ASP A 13 -1.87 -15.20 -6.10
N GLY A 14 -2.71 -15.87 -5.30
CA GLY A 14 -2.32 -17.00 -4.45
C GLY A 14 -2.26 -16.64 -2.96
N TYR A 15 -2.21 -15.36 -2.63
CA TYR A 15 -2.22 -14.86 -1.26
C TYR A 15 -3.41 -13.93 -0.98
N ARG A 16 -3.65 -12.96 -1.87
CA ARG A 16 -4.73 -11.97 -1.74
C ARG A 16 -5.43 -11.72 -3.07
N THR A 17 -6.57 -11.03 -3.00
CA THR A 17 -7.32 -10.65 -4.20
C THR A 17 -7.17 -9.15 -4.46
N PHE A 18 -6.81 -8.80 -5.69
CA PHE A 18 -6.76 -7.41 -6.16
C PHE A 18 -8.06 -7.04 -6.88
N VAL A 19 -8.45 -5.76 -6.76
CA VAL A 19 -9.64 -5.20 -7.42
C VAL A 19 -9.20 -4.13 -8.41
N PHE A 20 -9.22 -4.46 -9.70
CA PHE A 20 -8.92 -3.50 -10.77
C PHE A 20 -10.19 -3.02 -11.47
N LEU A 21 -10.18 -1.75 -11.86
CA LEU A 21 -11.19 -1.11 -12.71
C LEU A 21 -10.54 -0.75 -14.05
N LYS A 22 -11.27 -1.01 -15.14
CA LYS A 22 -10.98 -0.46 -16.46
C LYS A 22 -12.18 0.37 -16.94
N LEU A 23 -11.94 1.65 -17.23
CA LEU A 23 -12.92 2.55 -17.87
C LEU A 23 -12.70 2.57 -19.38
N TYR A 24 -13.79 2.61 -20.14
CA TYR A 24 -13.80 2.73 -21.60
C TYR A 24 -14.46 4.05 -22.01
N THR A 25 -13.94 4.67 -23.06
CA THR A 25 -14.46 5.94 -23.58
C THR A 25 -15.03 5.80 -24.99
N ASP A 26 -15.87 6.76 -25.38
CA ASP A 26 -16.52 6.84 -26.69
C ASP A 26 -15.55 6.99 -27.87
N ASP A 27 -14.33 7.48 -27.63
CA ASP A 27 -13.27 7.61 -28.62
C ASP A 27 -12.25 6.46 -28.58
N GLY A 28 -12.56 5.38 -27.84
CA GLY A 28 -11.80 4.13 -27.83
C GLY A 28 -10.63 4.08 -26.84
N LEU A 29 -10.35 5.16 -26.11
CA LEU A 29 -9.33 5.13 -25.04
C LEU A 29 -9.84 4.38 -23.80
N THR A 30 -8.89 3.84 -23.05
CA THR A 30 -9.16 3.14 -21.79
C THR A 30 -8.23 3.56 -20.67
N GLY A 31 -8.79 3.70 -19.47
CA GLY A 31 -8.04 3.99 -18.24
C GLY A 31 -8.13 2.84 -17.25
N VAL A 32 -7.10 2.65 -16.44
CA VAL A 32 -7.04 1.63 -15.40
C VAL A 32 -6.81 2.27 -14.03
N GLY A 33 -7.47 1.74 -13.02
CA GLY A 33 -7.22 2.10 -11.63
C GLY A 33 -7.44 0.91 -10.70
N GLU A 34 -7.03 1.06 -9.46
CA GLU A 34 -7.06 0.00 -8.45
C GLU A 34 -7.81 0.46 -7.19
N GLY A 35 -8.67 -0.42 -6.68
CA GLY A 35 -9.42 -0.25 -5.44
C GLY A 35 -9.24 -1.43 -4.49
N SER A 36 -8.07 -2.07 -4.48
CA SER A 36 -7.82 -3.24 -3.64
C SER A 36 -7.95 -2.88 -2.16
N THR A 37 -8.76 -3.64 -1.44
CA THR A 37 -8.88 -3.58 0.02
C THR A 37 -8.94 -5.00 0.52
N GLU A 38 -7.89 -5.43 1.22
CA GLU A 38 -7.74 -6.81 1.67
C GLU A 38 -8.98 -7.28 2.42
N TRP A 39 -9.49 -8.44 2.02
CA TRP A 39 -10.66 -9.12 2.60
C TRP A 39 -12.01 -8.42 2.40
N ASN A 40 -12.05 -7.34 1.60
CA ASN A 40 -13.26 -6.56 1.35
C ASN A 40 -13.54 -6.39 -0.16
N GLU A 41 -12.97 -7.26 -0.99
CA GLU A 41 -12.87 -7.08 -2.44
C GLU A 41 -14.24 -7.03 -3.12
N LEU A 42 -15.17 -7.88 -2.70
CA LEU A 42 -16.52 -7.92 -3.23
C LEU A 42 -17.32 -6.65 -2.89
N ALA A 43 -17.08 -6.09 -1.69
CA ALA A 43 -17.73 -4.84 -1.28
C ALA A 43 -17.21 -3.66 -2.11
N VAL A 44 -15.90 -3.59 -2.33
CA VAL A 44 -15.31 -2.54 -3.18
C VAL A 44 -15.74 -2.71 -4.64
N GLU A 45 -15.77 -3.92 -5.18
CA GLU A 45 -16.24 -4.15 -6.56
C GLU A 45 -17.69 -3.68 -6.74
N ALA A 46 -18.57 -4.00 -5.79
CA ALA A 46 -19.96 -3.55 -5.81
C ALA A 46 -20.07 -2.02 -5.77
N ALA A 47 -19.28 -1.36 -4.91
CA ALA A 47 -19.21 0.08 -4.82
C ALA A 47 -18.73 0.72 -6.13
N ILE A 48 -17.67 0.18 -6.74
CA ILE A 48 -17.17 0.60 -8.06
C ILE A 48 -18.27 0.50 -9.12
N ARG A 49 -18.98 -0.64 -9.19
CA ARG A 49 -20.08 -0.86 -10.15
C ARG A 49 -21.19 0.17 -9.99
N GLN A 50 -21.62 0.44 -8.76
CA GLN A 50 -22.67 1.41 -8.46
C GLN A 50 -22.22 2.85 -8.79
N MET A 51 -20.99 3.21 -8.48
CA MET A 51 -20.43 4.53 -8.80
C MET A 51 -20.29 4.73 -10.31
N CYS A 52 -19.65 3.78 -11.02
CA CYS A 52 -19.47 3.88 -12.47
C CYS A 52 -20.80 3.96 -13.24
N GLY A 53 -21.85 3.28 -12.77
CA GLY A 53 -23.19 3.39 -13.34
C GLY A 53 -23.73 4.82 -13.39
N ARG A 54 -23.34 5.69 -12.44
CA ARG A 54 -23.71 7.11 -12.37
C ARG A 54 -22.84 8.02 -13.24
N LEU A 55 -21.69 7.53 -13.71
CA LEU A 55 -20.71 8.32 -14.45
C LEU A 55 -20.76 8.12 -15.97
N ARG A 56 -21.69 7.31 -16.47
CA ARG A 56 -21.84 7.11 -17.92
C ARG A 56 -22.15 8.43 -18.62
N GLY A 57 -21.42 8.72 -19.69
CA GLY A 57 -21.50 9.99 -20.43
C GLY A 57 -20.74 11.15 -19.78
N ALA A 58 -20.13 10.96 -18.60
CA ALA A 58 -19.33 12.00 -17.97
C ALA A 58 -18.02 12.24 -18.73
N ASP A 59 -17.48 13.45 -18.60
CA ASP A 59 -16.15 13.81 -19.12
C ASP A 59 -15.07 13.48 -18.07
N PRO A 60 -14.17 12.51 -18.32
CA PRO A 60 -13.12 12.13 -17.37
C PRO A 60 -12.06 13.22 -17.16
N PHE A 61 -12.07 14.31 -17.93
CA PHE A 61 -11.21 15.47 -17.64
C PHE A 61 -11.65 16.22 -16.37
N GLN A 62 -12.92 16.10 -15.98
CA GLN A 62 -13.52 16.78 -14.82
C GLN A 62 -13.23 16.07 -13.49
N THR A 63 -12.00 15.60 -13.23
CA THR A 63 -11.70 14.74 -12.06
C THR A 63 -12.15 15.33 -10.74
N GLU A 64 -11.93 16.62 -10.47
CA GLU A 64 -12.34 17.25 -9.21
C GLU A 64 -13.86 17.22 -9.04
N ALA A 65 -14.60 17.54 -10.10
CA ALA A 65 -16.07 17.50 -10.06
C ALA A 65 -16.59 16.07 -9.90
N LEU A 66 -15.96 15.09 -10.56
CA LEU A 66 -16.32 13.68 -10.44
C LEU A 66 -16.01 13.15 -9.04
N TRP A 67 -14.85 13.46 -8.50
CA TRP A 67 -14.45 13.08 -7.15
C TRP A 67 -15.41 13.69 -6.12
N GLU A 68 -15.69 14.99 -6.23
CA GLU A 68 -16.62 15.69 -5.34
C GLU A 68 -18.03 15.10 -5.42
N GLN A 69 -18.53 14.85 -6.63
CA GLN A 69 -19.82 14.21 -6.85
C GLN A 69 -19.88 12.84 -6.17
N LEU A 70 -18.90 11.96 -6.41
CA LEU A 70 -18.88 10.63 -5.82
C LEU A 70 -18.79 10.67 -4.29
N TYR A 71 -17.97 11.57 -3.75
CA TYR A 71 -17.74 11.69 -2.32
C TYR A 71 -18.95 12.29 -1.59
N ARG A 72 -19.54 13.37 -2.12
CA ARG A 72 -20.65 14.08 -1.47
C ARG A 72 -22.00 13.37 -1.66
N ASP A 73 -22.23 12.75 -2.81
CA ASP A 73 -23.51 12.12 -3.14
C ASP A 73 -23.68 10.74 -2.50
N SER A 74 -22.66 10.22 -1.80
CA SER A 74 -22.76 8.94 -1.09
C SER A 74 -23.58 9.02 0.21
N TYR A 75 -24.00 10.23 0.62
CA TYR A 75 -24.71 10.54 1.88
C TYR A 75 -23.91 10.13 3.14
N TRP A 76 -23.74 8.81 3.35
CA TRP A 76 -22.73 8.24 4.23
C TRP A 76 -21.38 8.22 3.51
N ARG A 77 -20.35 8.75 4.15
CA ARG A 77 -19.04 9.02 3.53
C ARG A 77 -17.92 8.70 4.51
N ASN A 78 -16.71 8.68 3.97
CA ASN A 78 -15.45 8.55 4.71
C ASN A 78 -15.17 7.16 5.30
N ASP A 79 -15.75 6.11 4.72
CA ASP A 79 -15.35 4.73 5.00
C ASP A 79 -14.30 4.22 3.99
N LEU A 80 -13.64 3.13 4.35
CA LEU A 80 -12.58 2.50 3.58
C LEU A 80 -13.06 2.01 2.20
N ILE A 81 -14.28 1.48 2.10
CA ILE A 81 -14.80 0.86 0.88
C ILE A 81 -15.13 1.92 -0.16
N ILE A 82 -15.86 2.96 0.25
CA ILE A 82 -16.26 4.06 -0.61
C ILE A 82 -15.02 4.82 -1.11
N ASN A 83 -14.08 5.13 -0.23
CA ASN A 83 -12.85 5.82 -0.63
C ASN A 83 -11.97 4.97 -1.57
N SER A 84 -11.92 3.64 -1.38
CA SER A 84 -11.18 2.75 -2.29
C SER A 84 -11.83 2.65 -3.67
N ALA A 85 -13.17 2.62 -3.73
CA ALA A 85 -13.89 2.68 -5.00
C ALA A 85 -13.68 4.01 -5.73
N ILE A 86 -13.72 5.14 -5.01
CA ILE A 86 -13.41 6.47 -5.57
C ILE A 86 -11.98 6.51 -6.09
N SER A 87 -11.02 5.96 -5.33
CA SER A 87 -9.60 5.90 -5.74
C SER A 87 -9.42 5.14 -7.07
N ALA A 88 -10.07 4.00 -7.23
CA ALA A 88 -10.02 3.23 -8.49
C ALA A 88 -10.52 4.04 -9.69
N ILE A 89 -11.60 4.80 -9.51
CA ILE A 89 -12.18 5.64 -10.57
C ILE A 89 -11.28 6.84 -10.87
N ASP A 90 -10.77 7.51 -9.83
CA ASP A 90 -9.88 8.67 -9.98
C ASP A 90 -8.60 8.30 -10.74
N GLN A 91 -7.92 7.22 -10.32
CA GLN A 91 -6.74 6.70 -11.01
C GLN A 91 -7.02 6.41 -12.49
N ALA A 92 -8.14 5.76 -12.81
CA ALA A 92 -8.52 5.46 -14.19
C ALA A 92 -8.80 6.73 -15.01
N CYS A 93 -9.38 7.77 -14.41
CA CYS A 93 -9.56 9.07 -15.05
C CYS A 93 -8.21 9.77 -15.30
N TRP A 94 -7.26 9.72 -14.36
CA TRP A 94 -5.91 10.26 -14.55
C TRP A 94 -5.14 9.54 -15.65
N ASP A 95 -5.23 8.21 -15.71
CA ASP A 95 -4.65 7.40 -16.79
C ASP A 95 -5.24 7.79 -18.17
N LEU A 96 -6.57 7.96 -18.25
CA LEU A 96 -7.24 8.49 -19.46
C LEU A 96 -6.72 9.87 -19.88
N LYS A 97 -6.56 10.80 -18.94
CA LYS A 97 -6.03 12.15 -19.24
C LYS A 97 -4.61 12.09 -19.78
N GLY A 98 -3.73 11.32 -19.13
CA GLY A 98 -2.35 11.12 -19.56
C GLY A 98 -2.29 10.57 -20.98
N LYS A 99 -3.04 9.49 -21.24
CA LYS A 99 -3.15 8.89 -22.58
C LYS A 99 -3.71 9.84 -23.63
N LYS A 100 -4.77 10.60 -23.31
CA LYS A 100 -5.39 11.56 -24.24
C LYS A 100 -4.43 12.69 -24.60
N LEU A 101 -3.62 13.15 -23.66
CA LEU A 101 -2.66 14.24 -23.83
C LEU A 101 -1.30 13.76 -24.32
N GLY A 102 -1.04 12.46 -24.37
CA GLY A 102 0.25 11.90 -24.78
C GLY A 102 1.37 12.17 -23.79
N VAL A 103 1.07 12.32 -22.50
CA VAL A 103 2.05 12.63 -21.44
C VAL A 103 1.90 11.67 -20.25
N PRO A 104 2.99 11.39 -19.53
CA PRO A 104 2.90 10.60 -18.30
C PRO A 104 2.14 11.37 -17.21
N VAL A 105 1.44 10.65 -16.33
CA VAL A 105 0.60 11.25 -15.26
C VAL A 105 1.39 12.22 -14.39
N TYR A 106 2.66 11.93 -14.06
CA TYR A 106 3.48 12.83 -13.26
C TYR A 106 3.68 14.22 -13.91
N ALA A 107 3.61 14.32 -15.24
CA ALA A 107 3.71 15.60 -15.93
C ALA A 107 2.49 16.48 -15.64
N LEU A 108 1.32 15.85 -15.50
CA LEU A 108 0.08 16.52 -15.12
C LEU A 108 0.06 16.90 -13.63
N LEU A 109 0.81 16.16 -12.79
CA LEU A 109 0.97 16.43 -11.34
C LEU A 109 2.05 17.49 -11.03
N GLY A 110 2.56 18.20 -12.04
CA GLY A 110 3.52 19.29 -11.86
C GLY A 110 4.93 19.02 -12.40
N GLY A 111 5.15 17.91 -13.10
CA GLY A 111 6.41 17.64 -13.80
C GLY A 111 7.41 16.78 -13.03
N LEU A 112 8.55 16.51 -13.67
CA LEU A 112 9.58 15.63 -13.14
C LEU A 112 10.39 16.36 -12.04
N ARG A 113 10.19 15.96 -10.77
CA ARG A 113 11.00 16.47 -9.65
C ARG A 113 12.25 15.62 -9.37
N ARG A 114 12.22 14.35 -9.74
CA ARG A 114 13.25 13.36 -9.41
C ARG A 114 13.30 12.28 -10.50
N GLU A 115 14.50 11.99 -10.99
CA GLU A 115 14.71 10.98 -12.03
C GLU A 115 14.66 9.55 -11.49
N ARG A 116 14.94 9.37 -10.19
CA ARG A 116 14.92 8.08 -9.51
C ARG A 116 14.29 8.20 -8.13
N LEU A 117 13.64 7.10 -7.71
CA LEU A 117 13.07 6.92 -6.38
C LEU A 117 13.82 5.77 -5.70
N ARG A 118 14.24 5.99 -4.45
CA ARG A 118 14.80 4.90 -3.63
C ARG A 118 13.66 3.98 -3.22
N ALA A 119 13.82 2.69 -3.45
CA ALA A 119 12.89 1.66 -3.01
C ALA A 119 13.47 0.92 -1.79
N TYR A 120 12.60 0.51 -0.87
CA TYR A 120 12.93 -0.47 0.16
C TYR A 120 12.28 -1.81 -0.22
N ALA A 121 12.92 -2.91 0.13
CA ALA A 121 12.36 -4.24 -0.09
C ALA A 121 11.39 -4.59 1.03
N ASN A 122 10.23 -5.12 0.67
CA ASN A 122 9.26 -5.71 1.60
C ASN A 122 8.98 -7.16 1.20
N ALA A 123 8.40 -7.94 2.11
CA ALA A 123 8.03 -9.35 1.91
C ALA A 123 9.22 -10.32 1.65
N TRP A 124 10.46 -9.91 1.90
CA TRP A 124 11.63 -10.77 1.74
C TRP A 124 11.81 -11.82 2.85
N TYR A 125 11.05 -11.69 3.93
CA TYR A 125 11.19 -12.50 5.15
C TYR A 125 10.20 -13.68 5.22
N TRP A 126 9.48 -13.97 4.12
CA TRP A 126 8.56 -15.12 4.06
C TRP A 126 9.30 -16.43 4.40
N GLY A 127 8.74 -17.18 5.36
CA GLY A 127 9.32 -18.43 5.85
C GLY A 127 10.45 -18.28 6.87
N CYS A 128 10.87 -17.06 7.22
CA CYS A 128 11.85 -16.85 8.29
C CYS A 128 11.19 -17.05 9.66
N THR A 129 11.85 -17.83 10.54
CA THR A 129 11.35 -18.09 11.90
C THR A 129 12.39 -17.82 12.98
N THR A 130 13.67 -17.83 12.60
CA THR A 130 14.79 -17.63 13.53
C THR A 130 15.63 -16.41 13.14
N PRO A 131 16.38 -15.81 14.08
CA PRO A 131 17.27 -14.69 13.78
C PRO A 131 18.26 -14.98 12.62
N ASP A 132 18.76 -16.20 12.53
CA ASP A 132 19.67 -16.63 11.45
C ASP A 132 18.99 -16.69 10.07
N ASP A 133 17.70 -17.06 10.03
CA ASP A 133 16.91 -17.01 8.79
C ASP A 133 16.76 -15.57 8.31
N PHE A 134 16.37 -14.67 9.21
CA PHE A 134 16.23 -13.24 8.88
C PHE A 134 17.56 -12.64 8.42
N ALA A 135 18.66 -12.92 9.13
CA ALA A 135 19.99 -12.47 8.75
C ALA A 135 20.41 -12.97 7.35
N ARG A 136 20.12 -14.25 7.04
CA ARG A 136 20.42 -14.85 5.73
C ARG A 136 19.60 -14.21 4.61
N ALA A 137 18.28 -14.07 4.80
CA ALA A 137 17.41 -13.47 3.82
C ALA A 137 17.74 -11.99 3.58
N ALA A 138 18.02 -11.22 4.64
CA ALA A 138 18.43 -9.82 4.54
C ALA A 138 19.69 -9.63 3.68
N ARG A 139 20.71 -10.50 3.84
CA ARG A 139 21.91 -10.46 2.99
C ARG A 139 21.61 -10.71 1.52
N GLN A 140 20.67 -11.59 1.20
CA GLN A 140 20.28 -11.86 -0.19
C GLN A 140 19.67 -10.60 -0.83
N VAL A 141 18.76 -9.94 -0.12
CA VAL A 141 18.09 -8.72 -0.60
C VAL A 141 19.07 -7.55 -0.76
N VAL A 142 20.03 -7.41 0.16
CA VAL A 142 21.09 -6.41 0.02
C VAL A 142 21.99 -6.71 -1.19
N ALA A 143 22.26 -7.99 -1.47
CA ALA A 143 23.01 -8.39 -2.66
C ALA A 143 22.28 -8.08 -3.98
N GLU A 144 20.94 -7.95 -3.95
CA GLU A 144 20.13 -7.47 -5.08
C GLU A 144 20.21 -5.94 -5.28
N GLY A 145 20.88 -5.22 -4.36
CA GLY A 145 21.12 -3.78 -4.44
C GLY A 145 20.18 -2.91 -3.60
N PHE A 146 19.30 -3.52 -2.80
CA PHE A 146 18.48 -2.77 -1.86
C PHE A 146 19.31 -2.22 -0.71
N THR A 147 19.03 -0.98 -0.37
CA THR A 147 19.69 -0.26 0.74
C THR A 147 18.74 -0.03 1.91
N ALA A 148 17.52 -0.57 1.85
CA ALA A 148 16.50 -0.44 2.88
C ALA A 148 15.60 -1.69 2.87
N LEU A 149 15.27 -2.21 4.06
CA LEU A 149 14.54 -3.47 4.24
C LEU A 149 13.38 -3.27 5.21
N LYS A 150 12.15 -3.62 4.82
CA LYS A 150 10.96 -3.65 5.68
C LYS A 150 10.54 -5.07 6.04
N TRP A 151 10.26 -5.30 7.33
CA TRP A 151 9.69 -6.56 7.83
C TRP A 151 9.06 -6.41 9.22
N ASP A 152 8.23 -7.39 9.59
CA ASP A 152 7.61 -7.53 10.91
C ASP A 152 8.41 -8.52 11.78
N PRO A 153 9.08 -8.06 12.86
CA PRO A 153 9.80 -8.93 13.80
C PRO A 153 8.94 -9.44 14.98
N PHE A 154 7.66 -9.07 15.06
CA PHE A 154 6.79 -9.31 16.23
C PHE A 154 5.95 -10.58 16.11
N GLY A 155 5.93 -11.25 14.96
CA GLY A 155 5.23 -12.51 14.77
C GLY A 155 3.73 -12.40 15.03
N ALA A 156 3.18 -13.28 15.86
CA ALA A 156 1.76 -13.34 16.19
C ALA A 156 1.35 -12.41 17.36
N ALA A 157 2.04 -11.28 17.54
CA ALA A 157 1.67 -10.30 18.56
C ALA A 157 0.23 -9.79 18.34
N ASP A 158 -0.50 -9.61 19.43
CA ASP A 158 -1.87 -9.07 19.42
C ASP A 158 -2.12 -8.26 20.70
N MET A 159 -2.04 -6.95 20.56
CA MET A 159 -2.10 -5.88 21.57
C MET A 159 -1.06 -5.95 22.70
N THR A 160 -0.45 -7.11 22.94
CA THR A 160 0.45 -7.38 24.06
C THR A 160 1.63 -8.22 23.63
N LEU A 161 2.71 -8.15 24.41
CA LEU A 161 3.91 -8.98 24.22
C LEU A 161 4.32 -9.64 25.52
N SER A 162 4.60 -10.94 25.46
CA SER A 162 5.29 -11.62 26.55
C SER A 162 6.76 -11.17 26.58
N ALA A 163 7.42 -11.34 27.74
CA ALA A 163 8.86 -11.08 27.83
C ALA A 163 9.70 -11.90 26.84
N ALA A 164 9.24 -13.12 26.51
CA ALA A 164 9.89 -13.96 25.50
C ALA A 164 9.68 -13.39 24.08
N ALA A 165 8.48 -12.94 23.73
CA ALA A 165 8.19 -12.34 22.44
C ALA A 165 8.97 -11.03 22.23
N MET A 166 9.05 -10.17 23.25
CA MET A 166 9.87 -8.96 23.19
C MET A 166 11.36 -9.28 22.93
N ARG A 167 11.91 -10.29 23.60
CA ARG A 167 13.30 -10.72 23.37
C ARG A 167 13.49 -11.25 21.95
N ALA A 168 12.59 -12.12 21.49
CA ALA A 168 12.66 -12.67 20.13
C ALA A 168 12.62 -11.57 19.06
N ALA A 169 11.75 -10.57 19.21
CA ALA A 169 11.69 -9.43 18.29
C ALA A 169 13.00 -8.62 18.28
N VAL A 170 13.57 -8.36 19.46
CA VAL A 170 14.89 -7.71 19.58
C VAL A 170 15.98 -8.55 18.92
N ASP A 171 16.01 -9.85 19.17
CA ASP A 171 17.02 -10.76 18.62
C ASP A 171 16.93 -10.84 17.09
N ASN A 172 15.72 -10.87 16.53
CA ASN A 172 15.50 -10.82 15.09
C ASN A 172 16.03 -9.53 14.46
N VAL A 173 15.74 -8.37 15.07
CA VAL A 173 16.24 -7.08 14.57
C VAL A 173 17.75 -6.95 14.72
N ALA A 174 18.30 -7.41 15.86
CA ALA A 174 19.73 -7.43 16.11
C ALA A 174 20.49 -8.25 15.06
N ALA A 175 19.97 -9.44 14.72
CA ALA A 175 20.59 -10.33 13.74
C ALA A 175 20.58 -9.72 12.34
N VAL A 176 19.47 -9.09 11.93
CA VAL A 176 19.42 -8.38 10.64
C VAL A 176 20.43 -7.24 10.64
N ARG A 177 20.44 -6.36 11.65
CA ARG A 177 21.40 -5.25 11.75
C ARG A 177 22.85 -5.73 11.67
N ALA A 178 23.19 -6.78 12.42
CA ALA A 178 24.54 -7.35 12.40
C ALA A 178 24.90 -7.92 11.02
N ALA A 179 23.93 -8.46 10.28
CA ALA A 179 24.14 -9.07 8.98
C ALA A 179 24.32 -8.06 7.83
N VAL A 180 23.62 -6.92 7.88
CA VAL A 180 23.59 -5.93 6.78
C VAL A 180 24.46 -4.70 7.04
N GLY A 181 24.98 -4.54 8.26
CA GLY A 181 25.81 -3.40 8.64
C GLY A 181 25.00 -2.12 8.90
N PRO A 182 25.66 -0.99 9.21
CA PRO A 182 25.00 0.24 9.62
C PRO A 182 24.37 1.04 8.46
N ASP A 183 24.85 0.85 7.22
CA ASP A 183 24.46 1.70 6.08
C ASP A 183 23.14 1.28 5.41
N VAL A 184 22.59 0.12 5.80
CA VAL A 184 21.29 -0.37 5.32
C VAL A 184 20.18 0.08 6.28
N ASP A 185 19.16 0.74 5.75
CA ASP A 185 18.03 1.21 6.55
C ASP A 185 17.11 0.05 6.97
N LEU A 186 16.74 0.02 8.25
CA LEU A 186 15.82 -0.99 8.80
C LEU A 186 14.45 -0.35 9.04
N CYS A 187 13.46 -0.81 8.29
CA CYS A 187 12.09 -0.37 8.36
C CYS A 187 11.29 -1.39 9.18
N VAL A 188 10.90 -1.05 10.41
CA VAL A 188 10.25 -2.01 11.31
C VAL A 188 8.74 -1.87 11.18
N GLU A 189 8.08 -2.96 10.76
CA GLU A 189 6.63 -3.09 10.66
C GLU A 189 6.03 -3.67 11.94
N VAL A 190 4.84 -3.20 12.32
CA VAL A 190 4.10 -3.65 13.51
C VAL A 190 2.66 -4.05 13.18
N HIS A 191 2.13 -3.63 12.02
CA HIS A 191 0.77 -3.91 11.54
C HIS A 191 -0.34 -3.46 12.51
N GLY A 192 -0.11 -2.40 13.28
CA GLY A 192 -1.05 -1.92 14.29
C GLY A 192 -1.26 -2.89 15.46
N ARG A 193 -0.40 -3.90 15.64
CA ARG A 193 -0.70 -5.01 16.58
C ARG A 193 -0.28 -4.79 18.02
N LEU A 194 0.21 -3.62 18.41
CA LEU A 194 0.63 -3.37 19.80
C LEU A 194 -0.24 -2.30 20.45
N ALA A 195 -0.53 -2.48 21.74
CA ALA A 195 -1.05 -1.37 22.54
C ALA A 195 0.06 -0.31 22.75
N PRO A 196 -0.29 0.97 22.97
CA PRO A 196 0.67 2.06 23.08
C PRO A 196 1.83 1.82 24.05
N ALA A 197 1.56 1.21 25.22
CA ALA A 197 2.60 0.93 26.20
C ALA A 197 3.66 -0.06 25.68
N TRP A 198 3.23 -1.11 24.98
CA TRP A 198 4.11 -2.11 24.39
C TRP A 198 4.86 -1.55 23.18
N ALA A 199 4.19 -0.74 22.36
CA ALA A 199 4.82 -0.06 21.24
C ALA A 199 5.95 0.88 21.68
N ILE A 200 5.72 1.68 22.73
CA ILE A 200 6.73 2.57 23.31
C ILE A 200 7.90 1.76 23.90
N GLU A 201 7.61 0.68 24.62
CA GLU A 201 8.64 -0.17 25.20
C GLU A 201 9.52 -0.82 24.11
N MET A 202 8.89 -1.36 23.06
CA MET A 202 9.62 -1.94 21.94
C MET A 202 10.41 -0.89 21.16
N ALA A 203 9.89 0.31 20.95
CA ALA A 203 10.63 1.41 20.33
C ALA A 203 11.92 1.73 21.10
N ARG A 204 11.89 1.75 22.44
CA ARG A 204 13.10 1.94 23.26
C ARG A 204 14.10 0.80 23.11
N ARG A 205 13.61 -0.44 23.07
CA ARG A 205 14.45 -1.64 22.90
C ARG A 205 15.08 -1.76 21.52
N LEU A 206 14.39 -1.26 20.49
CA LEU A 206 14.84 -1.30 19.10
C LEU A 206 15.71 -0.10 18.72
N LYS A 207 15.65 1.00 19.48
CA LYS A 207 16.47 2.21 19.27
C LYS A 207 17.98 1.93 19.04
N PRO A 208 18.65 1.01 19.75
CA PRO A 208 20.07 0.73 19.52
C PRO A 208 20.40 0.18 18.12
N PHE A 209 19.42 -0.34 17.38
CA PHE A 209 19.60 -0.86 16.02
C PHE A 209 19.31 0.17 14.93
N ASP A 210 19.01 1.41 15.32
CA ASP A 210 18.80 2.56 14.43
C ASP A 210 17.78 2.28 13.31
N PRO A 211 16.51 2.00 13.65
CA PRO A 211 15.46 1.83 12.63
C PRO A 211 15.19 3.15 11.91
N PHE A 212 15.04 3.09 10.59
CA PHE A 212 14.75 4.24 9.74
C PHE A 212 13.32 4.75 9.95
N PHE A 213 12.36 3.84 10.12
CA PHE A 213 11.03 4.15 10.64
C PHE A 213 10.45 2.98 11.44
N TYR A 214 9.41 3.30 12.21
CA TYR A 214 8.59 2.36 12.97
C TYR A 214 7.14 2.50 12.50
N GLU A 215 6.71 1.58 11.63
CA GLU A 215 5.45 1.65 10.90
C GLU A 215 4.30 1.04 11.71
N GLU A 216 3.15 1.71 11.67
CA GLU A 216 1.90 1.34 12.34
C GLU A 216 2.09 0.74 13.75
N PRO A 217 2.75 1.47 14.68
CA PRO A 217 3.11 0.90 15.98
C PRO A 217 1.91 0.51 16.84
N VAL A 218 0.74 1.07 16.56
CA VAL A 218 -0.53 0.88 17.25
C VAL A 218 -1.67 0.93 16.22
N PRO A 219 -2.88 0.43 16.54
CA PRO A 219 -4.05 0.66 15.69
C PRO A 219 -4.30 2.17 15.49
N PRO A 220 -4.85 2.60 14.35
CA PRO A 220 -5.04 4.01 14.03
C PRO A 220 -6.19 4.71 14.80
N GLU A 221 -7.09 3.97 15.45
CA GLU A 221 -8.18 4.48 16.30
C GLU A 221 -7.76 4.97 17.70
#